data_AF-A0AAU3C2G4-F1
#
_entry.id   AF-A0AAU3C2G4-F1
#
_cell.length_a   1.000
_cell.length_b   1.000
_cell.length_c   1.000
_cell.angle_alpha   90.00
_cell.angle_beta   90.00
_cell.angle_gamma   90.00
#
_symmetry.space_group_name_H-M   'P 1'
#
loop_
_entity.id
_entity.type
_entity.pdbx_description
1 polymer ?
#
loop_
_entity_poly.entity_id
_entity_poly.type
_entity_poly.pdbx_seq_one_letter_code
_entity_poly.pdbx_strand_id
1 'polypeptide(L)'
;MERRTIAPRPGWQQTVEEQGLVYPLTRYPDDSLRPYWDESAYYAFSLPEVEALEEVVEELHGMCLAAAGHIVERGRFADLGIDDPRVAAAVAEAWHRRAELPSVYGRFDLCYDGTGPAKLLEYNADTPTSLVEAASPQWFWMEDRFPGADQWNSLHERLVAAWKKQGALLPPGSPLYFAHSAADELGEDLMTVAYLKETAEQAGLDTDWISMEEIGWDPLSGRFVDNRLGFIRSCFKLYPWEWLTSDDFAGHVLDTLDNGGGTGTTLWIEPAWKMLLSNKALLAILWELYPEHPNLLPAYLDGPRELARTNGYVAKPLLGREGAGVTIHEPGAAPVVREEACCYQELAPLPSFDGNRVVLGAWVVEDESAGLGIRESSGPITDEYARFLPHVIL
;
A
#
# COMPACT_ATOMS: atom_id res chain seq x y z
N MET A 1 -2.26 -7.07 22.16
CA MET A 1 -1.18 -6.19 21.65
C MET A 1 -0.53 -5.46 22.81
N GLU A 2 0.76 -5.69 23.03
CA GLU A 2 1.53 -5.05 24.11
C GLU A 2 2.86 -4.51 23.57
N ARG A 3 3.17 -3.24 23.84
CA ARG A 3 4.50 -2.68 23.58
C ARG A 3 5.48 -3.08 24.68
N ARG A 4 6.64 -3.63 24.31
CA ARG A 4 7.69 -4.04 25.25
C ARG A 4 9.02 -3.45 24.84
N THR A 5 9.77 -2.90 25.81
CA THR A 5 11.12 -2.38 25.55
C THR A 5 12.14 -3.51 25.57
N ILE A 6 13.18 -3.38 24.76
CA ILE A 6 14.28 -4.32 24.68
C ILE A 6 15.56 -3.60 24.26
N ALA A 7 16.72 -4.11 24.66
CA ALA A 7 17.98 -3.59 24.12
C ALA A 7 18.08 -3.91 22.62
N PRO A 8 18.42 -2.95 21.74
CA PRO A 8 18.73 -3.24 20.34
C PRO A 8 19.85 -4.29 20.19
N ARG A 9 19.85 -5.05 19.10
CA ARG A 9 20.94 -5.98 18.80
C ARG A 9 22.25 -5.20 18.59
N PRO A 10 23.41 -5.71 19.07
CA PRO A 10 24.71 -5.14 18.70
C PRO A 10 24.89 -5.19 17.18
N GLY A 11 25.22 -4.07 16.54
CA GLY A 11 25.41 -4.02 15.09
C GLY A 11 24.12 -4.16 14.27
N TRP A 12 22.95 -3.87 14.86
CA TRP A 12 21.66 -4.00 14.19
C TRP A 12 21.61 -3.28 12.84
N GLN A 13 22.21 -2.09 12.74
CA GLN A 13 22.16 -1.28 11.51
C GLN A 13 22.80 -2.02 10.33
N GLN A 14 24.03 -2.51 10.51
CA GLN A 14 24.70 -3.32 9.48
C GLN A 14 23.91 -4.59 9.18
N THR A 15 23.31 -5.20 10.20
CA THR A 15 22.52 -6.44 10.03
C THR A 15 21.32 -6.22 9.12
N VAL A 16 20.54 -5.14 9.32
CA VAL A 16 19.36 -4.88 8.49
C VAL A 16 19.72 -4.37 7.10
N GLU A 17 20.83 -3.63 6.95
CA GLU A 17 21.37 -3.23 5.64
C GLU A 17 21.76 -4.46 4.80
N GLU A 18 22.42 -5.46 5.43
CA GLU A 18 22.76 -6.74 4.79
C GLU A 18 21.50 -7.58 4.43
N GLN A 19 20.37 -7.32 5.09
CA GLN A 19 19.07 -7.96 4.83
C GLN A 19 18.22 -7.21 3.79
N GLY A 20 18.75 -6.14 3.19
CA GLY A 20 18.11 -5.36 2.13
C GLY A 20 17.46 -4.06 2.60
N LEU A 21 17.42 -3.75 3.89
CA LEU A 21 16.92 -2.46 4.38
C LEU A 21 18.03 -1.40 4.31
N VAL A 22 18.26 -0.86 3.11
CA VAL A 22 19.38 0.09 2.84
C VAL A 22 19.14 1.52 3.34
N TYR A 23 17.97 1.78 3.91
CA TYR A 23 17.54 3.06 4.50
C TYR A 23 17.13 2.90 5.98
N PRO A 24 17.99 2.31 6.84
CA PRO A 24 17.62 2.01 8.22
C PRO A 24 17.53 3.25 9.13
N LEU A 25 17.88 4.44 8.62
CA LEU A 25 17.91 5.71 9.32
C LEU A 25 17.12 6.77 8.54
N THR A 26 16.34 7.59 9.25
CA THR A 26 15.68 8.78 8.70
C THR A 26 16.52 10.03 8.99
N ARG A 27 16.70 10.89 7.99
CA ARG A 27 17.30 12.23 8.15
C ARG A 27 16.23 13.23 8.58
N TYR A 28 16.47 13.93 9.68
CA TYR A 28 15.60 14.98 10.19
C TYR A 28 16.00 16.37 9.65
N PRO A 29 15.13 17.39 9.77
CA PRO A 29 15.44 18.77 9.33
C PRO A 29 16.66 19.41 10.00
N ASP A 30 17.13 18.86 11.13
CA ASP A 30 18.34 19.27 11.85
C ASP A 30 19.60 18.51 11.40
N ASP A 31 19.53 17.79 10.28
CA ASP A 31 20.55 16.88 9.73
C ASP A 31 20.92 15.69 10.64
N SER A 32 20.22 15.49 11.76
CA SER A 32 20.40 14.30 12.57
C SER A 32 19.85 13.06 11.87
N LEU A 33 20.58 11.96 11.98
CA LEU A 33 20.11 10.64 11.58
C LEU A 33 19.53 9.94 12.80
N ARG A 34 18.30 9.44 12.69
CA ARG A 34 17.64 8.67 13.76
C ARG A 34 17.13 7.35 13.19
N PRO A 35 16.99 6.30 14.02
CA PRO A 35 16.53 5.01 13.54
C PRO A 35 15.15 5.12 12.87
N TYR A 36 15.09 4.72 11.61
CA TYR A 36 13.84 4.38 10.93
C TYR A 36 13.42 2.99 11.39
N TRP A 37 14.31 2.01 11.27
CA TRP A 37 14.17 0.69 11.90
C TRP A 37 14.55 0.78 13.37
N ASP A 38 13.60 0.53 14.28
CA ASP A 38 13.80 0.72 15.72
C ASP A 38 13.65 -0.60 16.49
N GLU A 39 14.77 -1.12 17.00
CA GLU A 39 14.81 -2.33 17.84
C GLU A 39 14.76 -2.02 19.35
N SER A 40 14.55 -0.78 19.76
CA SER A 40 14.49 -0.41 21.19
C SER A 40 13.19 -0.86 21.85
N ALA A 41 12.20 -1.23 21.06
CA ALA A 41 10.96 -1.84 21.49
C ALA A 41 10.43 -2.80 20.42
N TYR A 42 9.42 -3.57 20.79
CA TYR A 42 8.68 -4.46 19.91
C TYR A 42 7.24 -4.61 20.40
N TYR A 43 6.39 -5.16 19.55
CA TYR A 43 5.01 -5.46 19.92
C TYR A 43 4.80 -6.97 20.04
N ALA A 44 4.25 -7.38 21.19
CA ALA A 44 3.81 -8.74 21.42
C ALA A 44 2.31 -8.87 21.13
N PHE A 45 1.96 -9.89 20.36
CA PHE A 45 0.59 -10.32 20.13
C PHE A 45 0.40 -11.74 20.66
N SER A 46 -0.81 -12.08 21.08
CA SER A 46 -1.18 -13.49 21.24
C SER A 46 -1.65 -14.06 19.91
N LEU A 47 -1.53 -15.39 19.73
CA LEU A 47 -2.02 -16.04 18.52
C LEU A 47 -3.52 -15.74 18.24
N PRO A 48 -4.45 -15.80 19.23
CA PRO A 48 -5.84 -15.45 18.98
C PRO A 48 -6.08 -13.99 18.56
N GLU A 49 -5.20 -13.06 18.95
CA GLU A 49 -5.28 -11.67 18.47
C GLU A 49 -4.89 -11.57 16.99
N VAL A 50 -3.87 -12.32 16.57
CA VAL A 50 -3.44 -12.36 15.16
C VAL A 50 -4.51 -13.03 14.30
N GLU A 51 -5.03 -14.20 14.70
CA GLU A 51 -6.09 -14.90 13.96
C GLU A 51 -7.33 -14.00 13.76
N ALA A 52 -7.70 -13.23 14.78
CA ALA A 52 -8.81 -12.26 14.66
C ALA A 52 -8.49 -11.08 13.72
N LEU A 53 -7.23 -10.64 13.65
CA LEU A 53 -6.81 -9.60 12.71
C LEU A 53 -6.76 -10.11 11.27
N GLU A 54 -6.35 -11.35 11.05
CA GLU A 54 -6.39 -12.02 9.74
C GLU A 54 -7.81 -12.03 9.18
N GLU A 55 -8.79 -12.47 9.97
CA GLU A 55 -10.21 -12.46 9.58
C GLU A 55 -10.71 -11.05 9.23
N VAL A 56 -10.34 -10.04 10.02
CA VAL A 56 -10.70 -8.64 9.76
C VAL A 56 -10.10 -8.13 8.46
N VAL A 57 -8.83 -8.45 8.17
CA VAL A 57 -8.15 -8.03 6.94
C VAL A 57 -8.81 -8.63 5.71
N GLU A 58 -9.17 -9.90 5.77
CA GLU A 58 -9.83 -10.60 4.67
C GLU A 58 -11.26 -10.09 4.45
N GLU A 59 -12.01 -9.83 5.53
CA GLU A 59 -13.33 -9.20 5.44
C GLU A 59 -13.25 -7.79 4.82
N LEU A 60 -12.33 -6.96 5.29
CA LEU A 60 -12.11 -5.61 4.75
C LEU A 60 -11.71 -5.66 3.27
N HIS A 61 -10.84 -6.58 2.85
CA HIS A 61 -10.47 -6.75 1.45
C HIS A 61 -11.69 -7.12 0.59
N GLY A 62 -12.51 -8.08 1.04
CA GLY A 62 -13.76 -8.45 0.37
C GLY A 62 -14.74 -7.28 0.25
N MET A 63 -14.90 -6.47 1.30
CA MET A 63 -15.73 -5.26 1.28
C MET A 63 -15.18 -4.21 0.31
N CYS A 64 -13.86 -4.03 0.24
CA CYS A 64 -13.19 -3.12 -0.70
C CYS A 64 -13.43 -3.53 -2.16
N LEU A 65 -13.32 -4.83 -2.47
CA LEU A 65 -13.65 -5.35 -3.80
C LEU A 65 -15.13 -5.17 -4.14
N ALA A 66 -16.04 -5.39 -3.19
CA ALA A 66 -17.47 -5.14 -3.39
C ALA A 66 -17.75 -3.65 -3.66
N ALA A 67 -17.09 -2.75 -2.95
CA ALA A 67 -17.18 -1.30 -3.16
C ALA A 67 -16.62 -0.89 -4.53
N ALA A 68 -15.49 -1.44 -4.98
CA ALA A 68 -14.98 -1.23 -6.33
C ALA A 68 -15.99 -1.66 -7.41
N GLY A 69 -16.64 -2.81 -7.22
CA GLY A 69 -17.74 -3.26 -8.08
C GLY A 69 -18.90 -2.28 -8.11
N HIS A 70 -19.32 -1.79 -6.94
CA HIS A 70 -20.37 -0.79 -6.83
C HIS A 70 -20.01 0.53 -7.55
N ILE A 71 -18.78 1.01 -7.42
CA ILE A 71 -18.29 2.23 -8.10
C ILE A 71 -18.44 2.08 -9.61
N VAL A 72 -17.96 0.97 -10.17
CA VAL A 72 -17.99 0.71 -11.61
C VAL A 72 -19.43 0.56 -12.11
N GLU A 73 -20.26 -0.23 -11.43
CA GLU A 73 -21.66 -0.47 -11.81
C GLU A 73 -22.52 0.81 -11.78
N ARG A 74 -22.21 1.73 -10.86
CA ARG A 74 -22.93 3.00 -10.70
C ARG A 74 -22.28 4.17 -11.44
N GLY A 75 -21.13 3.97 -12.06
CA GLY A 75 -20.39 5.02 -12.77
C GLY A 75 -19.93 6.16 -11.85
N ARG A 76 -19.52 5.84 -10.61
CA ARG A 76 -19.17 6.83 -9.57
C ARG A 76 -17.71 7.32 -9.64
N PHE A 77 -17.08 7.27 -10.81
CA PHE A 77 -15.66 7.65 -10.99
C PHE A 77 -15.36 9.10 -10.56
N ALA A 78 -16.30 10.02 -10.80
CA ALA A 78 -16.16 11.42 -10.39
C ALA A 78 -16.09 11.60 -8.86
N ASP A 79 -16.72 10.72 -8.08
CA ASP A 79 -16.62 10.76 -6.61
C ASP A 79 -15.18 10.49 -6.13
N LEU A 80 -14.39 9.79 -6.95
CA LEU A 80 -12.97 9.50 -6.72
C LEU A 80 -12.05 10.57 -7.35
N GLY A 81 -12.59 11.58 -8.03
CA GLY A 81 -11.81 12.55 -8.80
C GLY A 81 -11.22 11.98 -10.10
N ILE A 82 -11.76 10.85 -10.60
CA ILE A 82 -11.41 10.30 -11.91
C ILE A 82 -12.36 10.91 -12.94
N ASP A 83 -12.03 12.14 -13.35
CA ASP A 83 -12.88 12.96 -14.23
C ASP A 83 -12.62 12.74 -15.73
N ASP A 84 -11.42 12.27 -16.10
CA ASP A 84 -11.09 11.95 -17.50
C ASP A 84 -11.88 10.70 -17.96
N PRO A 85 -12.77 10.82 -18.96
CA PRO A 85 -13.58 9.69 -19.43
C PRO A 85 -12.74 8.52 -20.00
N ARG A 86 -11.54 8.79 -20.54
CA ARG A 86 -10.64 7.72 -21.04
C ARG A 86 -10.08 6.91 -19.88
N VAL A 87 -9.69 7.58 -18.79
CA VAL A 87 -9.21 6.91 -17.57
C VAL A 87 -10.35 6.13 -16.92
N ALA A 88 -11.52 6.74 -16.75
CA ALA A 88 -12.69 6.07 -16.20
C ALA A 88 -13.07 4.80 -17.00
N ALA A 89 -13.03 4.88 -18.33
CA ALA A 89 -13.29 3.73 -19.20
C ALA A 89 -12.23 2.63 -19.05
N ALA A 90 -10.94 2.99 -18.99
CA ALA A 90 -9.84 2.05 -18.80
C ALA A 90 -9.94 1.33 -17.44
N VAL A 91 -10.24 2.06 -16.38
CA VAL A 91 -10.46 1.52 -15.02
C VAL A 91 -11.68 0.59 -14.98
N ALA A 92 -12.79 0.99 -15.61
CA ALA A 92 -13.98 0.15 -15.71
C ALA A 92 -13.72 -1.16 -16.45
N GLU A 93 -13.03 -1.10 -17.60
CA GLU A 93 -12.64 -2.28 -18.35
C GLU A 93 -11.71 -3.19 -17.53
N ALA A 94 -10.68 -2.62 -16.89
CA ALA A 94 -9.79 -3.36 -16.00
C ALA A 94 -10.56 -4.09 -14.89
N TRP A 95 -11.58 -3.45 -14.30
CA TRP A 95 -12.41 -4.08 -13.28
C TRP A 95 -13.25 -5.24 -13.82
N HIS A 96 -13.88 -5.06 -14.99
CA HIS A 96 -14.67 -6.11 -15.64
C HIS A 96 -13.81 -7.31 -16.04
N ARG A 97 -12.53 -7.07 -16.34
CA ARG A 97 -11.55 -8.07 -16.75
C ARG A 97 -10.57 -8.48 -15.66
N ARG A 98 -10.82 -8.12 -14.40
CA ARG A 98 -9.86 -8.34 -13.30
C ARG A 98 -9.38 -9.80 -13.15
N ALA A 99 -10.17 -10.77 -13.58
CA ALA A 99 -9.78 -12.20 -13.58
C ALA A 99 -8.69 -12.54 -14.62
N GLU A 100 -8.46 -11.67 -15.60
CA GLU A 100 -7.43 -11.78 -16.64
C GLU A 100 -6.21 -10.89 -16.34
N LEU A 101 -6.20 -10.22 -15.19
CA LEU A 101 -5.18 -9.25 -14.81
C LEU A 101 -4.44 -9.73 -13.56
N PRO A 102 -3.10 -9.69 -13.54
CA PRO A 102 -2.36 -9.82 -12.30
C PRO A 102 -2.73 -8.71 -11.32
N SER A 103 -2.86 -9.05 -10.04
CA SER A 103 -3.06 -8.15 -8.90
C SER A 103 -2.42 -8.82 -7.70
N VAL A 104 -1.30 -8.30 -7.24
CA VAL A 104 -0.35 -9.06 -6.43
C VAL A 104 -0.57 -8.79 -4.95
N TYR A 105 -0.63 -7.52 -4.54
CA TYR A 105 -0.58 -7.19 -3.13
C TYR A 105 -1.23 -5.84 -2.78
N GLY A 106 -1.36 -5.57 -1.48
CA GLY A 106 -1.91 -4.35 -0.91
C GLY A 106 -1.61 -4.27 0.59
N ARG A 107 -1.71 -3.07 1.18
CA ARG A 107 -1.51 -2.83 2.61
C ARG A 107 -2.62 -1.97 3.20
N PHE A 108 -3.35 -2.50 4.17
CA PHE A 108 -4.25 -1.71 5.01
C PHE A 108 -3.49 -1.00 6.11
N ASP A 109 -3.87 0.24 6.37
CA ASP A 109 -3.44 0.94 7.56
C ASP A 109 -4.60 0.91 8.57
N LEU A 110 -4.37 0.30 9.73
CA LEU A 110 -5.37 0.03 10.76
C LEU A 110 -5.00 0.70 12.09
N CYS A 111 -6.01 1.24 12.77
CA CYS A 111 -5.94 1.68 14.17
C CYS A 111 -6.43 0.55 15.08
N TYR A 112 -5.56 0.02 15.92
CA TYR A 112 -5.86 -1.10 16.82
C TYR A 112 -5.01 -1.00 18.09
N ASP A 113 -5.66 -1.05 19.25
CA ASP A 113 -5.02 -0.85 20.57
C ASP A 113 -4.83 -2.15 21.36
N GLY A 114 -5.13 -3.31 20.75
CA GLY A 114 -5.18 -4.61 21.43
C GLY A 114 -6.57 -4.94 22.00
N THR A 115 -7.52 -4.02 21.96
CA THR A 115 -8.87 -4.19 22.47
C THR A 115 -9.92 -3.72 21.45
N GLY A 116 -10.97 -4.52 21.25
CA GLY A 116 -12.04 -4.19 20.29
C GLY A 116 -11.63 -4.38 18.82
N PRO A 117 -12.45 -3.92 17.86
CA PRO A 117 -12.20 -4.12 16.44
C PRO A 117 -11.12 -3.16 15.90
N ALA A 118 -10.24 -3.66 15.03
CA ALA A 118 -9.32 -2.82 14.28
C ALA A 118 -10.08 -1.89 13.31
N LYS A 119 -9.78 -0.60 13.31
CA LYS A 119 -10.45 0.41 12.49
C LYS A 119 -9.65 0.73 11.23
N LEU A 120 -10.29 0.66 10.07
CA LEU A 120 -9.70 0.99 8.78
C LEU A 120 -9.43 2.49 8.63
N LEU A 121 -8.15 2.86 8.47
CA LEU A 121 -7.73 4.24 8.20
C LEU A 121 -7.60 4.51 6.71
N GLU A 122 -6.98 3.60 5.96
CA GLU A 122 -6.87 3.62 4.50
C GLU A 122 -6.43 2.26 3.93
N TYR A 123 -6.55 2.10 2.62
CA TYR A 123 -6.04 0.94 1.89
C TYR A 123 -5.04 1.41 0.81
N ASN A 124 -3.77 1.05 0.98
CA ASN A 124 -2.71 1.29 0.00
C ASN A 124 -2.63 0.09 -0.95
N ALA A 125 -3.36 0.12 -2.06
CA ALA A 125 -3.56 -1.06 -2.91
C ALA A 125 -2.79 -1.05 -4.25
N ASP A 126 -2.22 0.10 -4.63
CA ASP A 126 -1.50 0.31 -5.90
C ASP A 126 0.03 0.31 -5.71
N THR A 127 0.54 1.10 -4.76
CA THR A 127 1.98 1.28 -4.53
C THR A 127 2.36 1.28 -3.04
N PRO A 128 1.94 0.27 -2.24
CA PRO A 128 2.32 0.22 -0.83
C PRO A 128 3.81 -0.07 -0.64
N THR A 129 4.49 0.75 0.15
CA THR A 129 5.89 0.53 0.60
C THR A 129 5.94 -0.12 1.99
N SER A 130 7.09 -0.12 2.67
CA SER A 130 7.34 -0.83 3.93
C SER A 130 7.26 -2.37 3.85
N LEU A 131 7.30 -2.95 2.64
CA LEU A 131 7.19 -4.40 2.40
C LEU A 131 8.45 -5.13 2.89
N VAL A 132 9.62 -4.56 2.62
CA VAL A 132 10.92 -5.18 2.92
C VAL A 132 11.06 -5.38 4.42
N GLU A 133 10.74 -4.36 5.19
CA GLU A 133 10.77 -4.31 6.66
C GLU A 133 9.86 -5.37 7.26
N ALA A 134 8.63 -5.45 6.75
CA ALA A 134 7.63 -6.41 7.22
C ALA A 134 8.02 -7.85 6.90
N ALA A 135 8.58 -8.08 5.71
CA ALA A 135 8.82 -9.43 5.20
C ALA A 135 10.18 -10.02 5.64
N SER A 136 11.25 -9.21 5.74
CA SER A 136 12.62 -9.72 5.92
C SER A 136 13.26 -9.34 7.26
N PRO A 137 13.70 -8.09 7.55
CA PRO A 137 14.43 -7.78 8.78
C PRO A 137 13.67 -8.11 10.06
N GLN A 138 12.35 -7.94 10.06
CA GLN A 138 11.49 -8.26 11.19
C GLN A 138 11.45 -9.76 11.52
N TRP A 139 11.49 -10.63 10.51
CA TRP A 139 11.56 -12.07 10.71
C TRP A 139 12.89 -12.47 11.35
N PHE A 140 14.00 -12.04 10.76
CA PHE A 140 15.34 -12.36 11.29
C PHE A 140 15.58 -11.74 12.68
N TRP A 141 14.98 -10.59 12.97
CA TRP A 141 14.98 -10.03 14.32
C TRP A 141 14.26 -10.94 15.31
N MET A 142 13.09 -11.46 14.95
CA MET A 142 12.31 -12.34 15.81
C MET A 142 13.06 -13.66 16.05
N GLU A 143 13.61 -14.27 15.01
CA GLU A 143 14.38 -15.52 15.14
C GLU A 143 15.59 -15.40 16.08
N ASP A 144 16.31 -14.27 16.04
CA ASP A 144 17.48 -14.04 16.91
C ASP A 144 17.08 -13.72 18.36
N ARG A 145 16.04 -12.90 18.56
CA ARG A 145 15.63 -12.43 19.90
C ARG A 145 14.70 -13.37 20.63
N PHE A 146 13.89 -14.13 19.89
CA PHE A 146 12.86 -15.04 20.40
C PHE A 146 12.89 -16.38 19.64
N PRO A 147 13.97 -17.18 19.75
CA PRO A 147 14.05 -18.47 19.07
C PRO A 147 12.85 -19.36 19.40
N GLY A 148 12.11 -19.79 18.37
CA GLY A 148 10.93 -20.63 18.50
C GLY A 148 9.62 -19.90 18.80
N ALA A 149 9.62 -18.56 18.83
CA ALA A 149 8.40 -17.77 18.72
C ALA A 149 7.88 -17.75 17.28
N ASP A 150 6.69 -17.21 17.10
CA ASP A 150 6.04 -17.09 15.80
C ASP A 150 5.87 -15.60 15.42
N GLN A 151 5.53 -15.33 14.17
CA GLN A 151 5.31 -13.99 13.65
C GLN A 151 4.28 -14.04 12.54
N TRP A 152 3.39 -13.04 12.49
CA TRP A 152 2.48 -12.91 11.36
C TRP A 152 3.22 -12.36 10.14
N ASN A 153 3.90 -13.27 9.44
CA ASN A 153 4.71 -12.96 8.28
C ASN A 153 4.80 -14.20 7.37
N SER A 154 3.91 -14.24 6.39
CA SER A 154 3.89 -15.22 5.30
C SER A 154 4.07 -14.55 3.93
N LEU A 155 4.61 -13.33 3.94
CA LEU A 155 4.70 -12.46 2.76
C LEU A 155 5.53 -13.09 1.66
N HIS A 156 6.70 -13.65 1.99
CA HIS A 156 7.61 -14.23 1.01
C HIS A 156 6.96 -15.39 0.25
N GLU A 157 6.47 -16.40 0.98
CA GLU A 157 5.88 -17.61 0.42
C GLU A 157 4.62 -17.29 -0.39
N ARG A 158 3.78 -16.37 0.12
CA ARG A 158 2.56 -15.96 -0.57
C ARG A 158 2.84 -15.18 -1.84
N LEU A 159 3.82 -14.28 -1.85
CA LEU A 159 4.21 -13.55 -3.06
C LEU A 159 4.75 -14.49 -4.14
N VAL A 160 5.62 -15.43 -3.77
CA VAL A 160 6.12 -16.46 -4.71
C VAL A 160 4.95 -17.29 -5.27
N ALA A 161 4.00 -17.70 -4.42
CA ALA A 161 2.81 -18.44 -4.85
C ALA A 161 1.91 -17.61 -5.79
N ALA A 162 1.69 -16.34 -5.48
CA ALA A 162 0.90 -15.41 -6.27
C ALA A 162 1.51 -15.22 -7.67
N TRP A 163 2.81 -14.93 -7.76
CA TRP A 163 3.51 -14.82 -9.04
C TRP A 163 3.44 -16.10 -9.86
N LYS A 164 3.61 -17.26 -9.22
CA LYS A 164 3.53 -18.55 -9.90
C LYS A 164 2.15 -18.82 -10.49
N LYS A 165 1.09 -18.45 -9.78
CA LYS A 165 -0.30 -18.60 -10.22
C LYS A 165 -0.64 -17.60 -11.32
N GLN A 166 -0.29 -16.33 -11.13
CA GLN A 166 -0.63 -15.23 -12.03
C GLN A 166 0.29 -15.13 -13.26
N GLY A 167 1.43 -15.83 -13.27
CA GLY A 167 2.34 -15.87 -14.41
C GLY A 167 1.68 -16.31 -15.73
N ALA A 168 0.61 -17.11 -15.66
CA ALA A 168 -0.17 -17.51 -16.84
C ALA A 168 -0.97 -16.36 -17.48
N LEU A 169 -1.14 -15.24 -16.76
CA LEU A 169 -1.80 -14.03 -17.25
C LEU A 169 -0.82 -13.09 -17.99
N LEU A 170 0.49 -13.32 -17.86
CA LEU A 170 1.50 -12.47 -18.47
C LEU A 170 1.61 -12.72 -19.98
N PRO A 171 1.79 -11.65 -20.79
CA PRO A 171 2.01 -11.80 -22.21
C PRO A 171 3.36 -12.50 -22.49
N PRO A 172 3.44 -13.40 -23.49
CA PRO A 172 4.66 -14.15 -23.77
C PRO A 172 5.70 -13.31 -24.53
N GLY A 173 6.96 -13.76 -24.49
CA GLY A 173 8.02 -13.27 -25.39
C GLY A 173 8.65 -11.93 -24.99
N SER A 174 8.54 -11.56 -23.71
CA SER A 174 9.26 -10.46 -23.07
C SER A 174 9.38 -10.79 -21.57
N PRO A 175 10.46 -10.42 -20.88
CA PRO A 175 10.52 -10.56 -19.43
C PRO A 175 9.45 -9.68 -18.76
N LEU A 176 9.09 -10.03 -17.52
CA LEU A 176 8.37 -9.11 -16.65
C LEU A 176 9.34 -8.04 -16.16
N TYR A 177 9.13 -6.80 -16.61
CA TYR A 177 9.91 -5.67 -16.13
C TYR A 177 9.44 -5.26 -14.74
N PHE A 178 10.39 -4.84 -13.93
CA PHE A 178 10.17 -4.30 -12.60
C PHE A 178 10.70 -2.87 -12.55
N ALA A 179 9.78 -1.92 -12.38
CA ALA A 179 10.05 -0.50 -12.51
C ALA A 179 9.81 0.28 -11.22
N HIS A 180 10.74 1.20 -10.94
CA HIS A 180 10.65 2.22 -9.91
C HIS A 180 11.15 3.56 -10.49
N SER A 181 10.90 4.67 -9.81
CA SER A 181 11.52 5.95 -10.20
C SER A 181 12.96 6.02 -9.68
N ALA A 182 13.87 6.52 -10.52
CA ALA A 182 15.24 6.82 -10.10
C ALA A 182 15.33 8.11 -9.24
N ALA A 183 14.22 8.81 -9.02
CA ALA A 183 14.15 9.99 -8.16
C ALA A 183 14.14 9.65 -6.67
N ASP A 184 13.85 8.41 -6.29
CA ASP A 184 14.00 7.95 -4.90
C ASP A 184 15.50 7.81 -4.56
N GLU A 185 16.00 8.77 -3.77
CA GLU A 185 17.39 8.78 -3.32
C GLU A 185 17.64 7.87 -2.10
N LEU A 186 16.59 7.45 -1.37
CA LEU A 186 16.71 6.63 -0.17
C LEU A 186 16.84 5.14 -0.51
N GLY A 187 16.30 4.72 -1.66
CA GLY A 187 16.30 3.34 -2.11
C GLY A 187 15.16 2.50 -1.52
N GLU A 188 14.14 3.13 -0.92
CA GLU A 188 12.92 2.44 -0.47
C GLU A 188 12.18 1.81 -1.64
N ASP A 189 12.01 2.57 -2.72
CA ASP A 189 11.31 2.10 -3.91
C ASP A 189 12.12 1.00 -4.60
N LEU A 190 13.42 1.24 -4.78
CA LEU A 190 14.35 0.27 -5.37
C LEU A 190 14.28 -1.06 -4.61
N MET A 191 14.37 -1.04 -3.27
CA MET A 191 14.38 -2.27 -2.48
C MET A 191 13.02 -2.95 -2.43
N THR A 192 11.91 -2.21 -2.43
CA THR A 192 10.57 -2.78 -2.53
C THR A 192 10.40 -3.53 -3.85
N VAL A 193 10.82 -2.91 -4.95
CA VAL A 193 10.77 -3.55 -6.27
C VAL A 193 11.78 -4.71 -6.35
N ALA A 194 12.99 -4.58 -5.79
CA ALA A 194 14.00 -5.66 -5.64
C ALA A 194 13.39 -6.91 -5.04
N TYR A 195 12.71 -6.75 -3.92
CA TYR A 195 12.07 -7.82 -3.20
C TYR A 195 10.96 -8.50 -4.02
N LEU A 196 10.09 -7.71 -4.67
CA LEU A 196 9.03 -8.26 -5.52
C LEU A 196 9.60 -9.01 -6.73
N LYS A 197 10.64 -8.48 -7.38
CA LYS A 197 11.31 -9.16 -8.49
C LYS A 197 11.94 -10.48 -8.04
N GLU A 198 12.59 -10.52 -6.88
CA GLU A 198 13.13 -11.76 -6.33
C GLU A 198 12.04 -12.82 -6.15
N THR A 199 10.89 -12.46 -5.57
CA THR A 199 9.77 -13.41 -5.40
C THR A 199 9.21 -13.90 -6.75
N ALA A 200 9.22 -13.06 -7.78
CA ALA A 200 8.84 -13.45 -9.15
C ALA A 200 9.85 -14.39 -9.81
N GLU A 201 11.16 -14.16 -9.62
CA GLU A 201 12.22 -15.05 -10.10
C GLU A 201 12.16 -16.42 -9.42
N GLN A 202 11.93 -16.46 -8.11
CA GLN A 202 11.71 -17.71 -7.37
C GLN A 202 10.45 -18.45 -7.82
N ALA A 203 9.44 -17.73 -8.30
CA ALA A 203 8.26 -18.30 -8.95
C ALA A 203 8.54 -18.88 -10.35
N GLY A 204 9.74 -18.65 -10.89
CA GLY A 204 10.20 -19.13 -12.19
C GLY A 204 9.88 -18.19 -13.36
N LEU A 205 9.57 -16.92 -13.08
CA LEU A 205 9.35 -15.91 -14.12
C LEU A 205 10.69 -15.36 -14.64
N ASP A 206 10.74 -15.10 -15.95
CA ASP A 206 11.82 -14.32 -16.56
C ASP A 206 11.58 -12.84 -16.26
N THR A 207 12.56 -12.16 -15.69
CA THR A 207 12.41 -10.79 -15.18
C THR A 207 13.58 -9.91 -15.59
N ASP A 208 13.34 -8.60 -15.73
CA ASP A 208 14.38 -7.60 -15.97
C ASP A 208 14.07 -6.30 -15.20
N TRP A 209 15.06 -5.43 -15.09
CA TRP A 209 14.98 -4.14 -14.41
C TRP A 209 14.80 -3.00 -15.41
N ILE A 210 14.06 -1.96 -15.03
CA ILE A 210 14.05 -0.70 -15.75
C ILE A 210 13.65 0.44 -14.81
N SER A 211 14.22 1.64 -14.95
CA SER A 211 13.63 2.79 -14.25
C SER A 211 12.49 3.39 -15.07
N MET A 212 11.53 4.05 -14.42
CA MET A 212 10.44 4.72 -15.14
C MET A 212 10.94 5.72 -16.19
N GLU A 213 12.07 6.38 -15.92
CA GLU A 213 12.72 7.35 -16.79
C GLU A 213 13.43 6.74 -18.00
N GLU A 214 13.73 5.43 -17.95
CA GLU A 214 14.38 4.68 -19.04
C GLU A 214 13.38 4.02 -19.99
N ILE A 215 12.08 3.99 -19.64
CA ILE A 215 11.03 3.47 -20.51
C ILE A 215 10.90 4.40 -21.73
N GLY A 216 11.30 3.90 -22.89
CA GLY A 216 11.22 4.61 -24.15
C GLY A 216 9.88 4.42 -24.87
N TRP A 217 9.60 5.29 -25.84
CA TRP A 217 8.49 5.14 -26.78
C TRP A 217 9.00 5.02 -28.22
N ASP A 218 8.64 3.93 -28.90
CA ASP A 218 8.91 3.78 -30.33
C ASP A 218 7.72 4.32 -31.16
N PRO A 219 7.87 5.45 -31.86
CA PRO A 219 6.79 6.04 -32.64
C PRO A 219 6.43 5.26 -33.91
N LEU A 220 7.31 4.35 -34.37
CA LEU A 220 7.04 3.54 -35.56
C LEU A 220 6.10 2.37 -35.26
N SER A 221 6.33 1.67 -34.14
CA SER A 221 5.46 0.58 -33.70
C SER A 221 4.32 1.02 -32.79
N GLY A 222 4.42 2.21 -32.18
CA GLY A 222 3.48 2.69 -31.17
C GLY A 222 3.53 1.85 -29.90
N ARG A 223 4.74 1.59 -29.38
CA ARG A 223 4.96 0.69 -28.23
C ARG A 223 6.02 1.24 -27.27
N PHE A 224 5.88 0.87 -26.00
CA PHE A 224 6.93 1.05 -25.01
C PHE A 224 8.09 0.09 -25.23
N VAL A 225 9.32 0.58 -25.03
CA VAL A 225 10.56 -0.15 -25.27
C VAL A 225 11.57 0.07 -24.16
N ASP A 226 12.43 -0.94 -23.94
CA ASP A 226 13.60 -0.83 -23.06
C ASP A 226 14.76 -0.06 -23.73
N ASN A 227 15.87 0.10 -22.99
CA ASN A 227 17.11 0.73 -23.47
C ASN A 227 17.77 0.03 -24.67
N ARG A 228 17.34 -1.19 -25.02
CA ARG A 228 17.83 -1.99 -26.16
C ARG A 228 16.79 -2.07 -27.28
N LEU A 229 15.72 -1.27 -27.22
CA LEU A 229 14.59 -1.27 -28.16
C LEU A 229 13.77 -2.57 -28.16
N GLY A 230 13.86 -3.38 -27.10
CA GLY A 230 13.00 -4.52 -26.86
C GLY A 230 11.63 -4.06 -26.35
N PHE A 231 10.55 -4.64 -26.86
CA PHE A 231 9.19 -4.26 -26.43
C PHE A 231 8.94 -4.65 -24.98
N ILE A 232 8.52 -3.68 -24.18
CA ILE A 232 8.02 -3.90 -22.83
C ILE A 232 6.58 -4.36 -22.96
N ARG A 233 6.33 -5.64 -22.68
CA ARG A 233 4.98 -6.22 -22.79
C ARG A 233 4.26 -6.31 -21.47
N SER A 234 5.01 -6.42 -20.37
CA SER A 234 4.48 -6.43 -19.01
C SER A 234 5.46 -5.73 -18.08
N CYS A 235 4.92 -4.88 -17.20
CA CYS A 235 5.72 -4.08 -16.27
C CYS A 235 5.01 -4.02 -14.90
N PHE A 236 5.63 -4.59 -13.87
CA PHE A 236 5.34 -4.20 -12.51
C PHE A 236 5.92 -2.81 -12.25
N LYS A 237 5.14 -1.92 -11.67
CA LYS A 237 5.54 -0.54 -11.41
C LYS A 237 5.24 -0.18 -9.95
N LEU A 238 6.25 0.34 -9.27
CA LEU A 238 6.08 1.12 -8.06
C LEU A 238 6.04 2.60 -8.44
N TYR A 239 5.01 2.93 -9.22
CA TYR A 239 4.77 4.27 -9.74
C TYR A 239 3.24 4.48 -9.82
N PRO A 240 2.64 5.40 -9.06
CA PRO A 240 1.20 5.40 -8.90
C PRO A 240 0.40 5.63 -10.18
N TRP A 241 -0.76 4.99 -10.32
CA TRP A 241 -1.62 5.15 -11.50
C TRP A 241 -2.07 6.59 -11.73
N GLU A 242 -2.22 7.39 -10.67
CA GLU A 242 -2.50 8.82 -10.79
C GLU A 242 -1.47 9.52 -11.67
N TRP A 243 -0.18 9.16 -11.52
CA TRP A 243 0.91 9.71 -12.33
C TRP A 243 0.98 9.08 -13.72
N LEU A 244 0.79 7.75 -13.86
CA LEU A 244 0.71 7.11 -15.20
C LEU A 244 -0.36 7.71 -16.10
N THR A 245 -1.42 8.27 -15.52
CA THR A 245 -2.56 8.81 -16.26
C THR A 245 -2.54 10.33 -16.39
N SER A 246 -1.63 11.03 -15.70
CA SER A 246 -1.50 12.49 -15.77
C SER A 246 -0.22 12.98 -16.45
N ASP A 247 0.85 12.21 -16.41
CA ASP A 247 2.16 12.63 -16.91
C ASP A 247 2.19 12.71 -18.45
N ASP A 248 3.23 13.34 -19.01
CA ASP A 248 3.33 13.66 -20.44
C ASP A 248 3.16 12.43 -21.36
N PHE A 249 3.48 11.22 -20.87
CA PHE A 249 3.34 9.95 -21.60
C PHE A 249 2.00 9.23 -21.39
N ALA A 250 1.09 9.78 -20.57
CA ALA A 250 -0.18 9.14 -20.21
C ALA A 250 -1.04 8.76 -21.41
N GLY A 251 -1.02 9.59 -22.47
CA GLY A 251 -1.71 9.28 -23.72
C GLY A 251 -1.27 7.93 -24.31
N HIS A 252 0.03 7.65 -24.29
CA HIS A 252 0.59 6.38 -24.76
C HIS A 252 0.19 5.20 -23.88
N VAL A 253 0.16 5.39 -22.55
CA VAL A 253 -0.34 4.36 -21.61
C VAL A 253 -1.78 4.01 -21.96
N LEU A 254 -2.67 5.00 -22.05
CA LEU A 254 -4.09 4.77 -22.31
C LEU A 254 -4.35 4.17 -23.70
N ASP A 255 -3.56 4.54 -24.72
CA ASP A 255 -3.71 4.02 -26.08
C ASP A 255 -3.18 2.59 -26.25
N THR A 256 -2.34 2.11 -25.33
CA THR A 256 -1.66 0.81 -25.44
C THR A 256 -1.88 -0.14 -24.28
N LEU A 257 -2.67 0.27 -23.29
CA LEU A 257 -2.97 -0.50 -22.09
C LEU A 257 -3.54 -1.88 -22.43
N ASP A 258 -2.85 -2.92 -21.99
CA ASP A 258 -3.35 -4.29 -22.02
C ASP A 258 -4.12 -4.58 -20.73
N ASN A 259 -5.45 -4.54 -20.83
CA ASN A 259 -6.39 -4.87 -19.75
C ASN A 259 -6.63 -6.39 -19.62
N GLY A 260 -5.62 -7.19 -19.95
CA GLY A 260 -5.65 -8.65 -19.93
C GLY A 260 -6.06 -9.24 -21.27
N GLY A 261 -5.68 -10.50 -21.51
CA GLY A 261 -6.05 -11.23 -22.73
C GLY A 261 -5.50 -10.63 -24.04
N GLY A 262 -4.53 -9.71 -23.97
CA GLY A 262 -3.89 -9.11 -25.14
C GLY A 262 -4.72 -8.00 -25.80
N THR A 263 -5.44 -7.18 -25.03
CA THR A 263 -6.17 -6.03 -25.60
C THR A 263 -5.30 -4.84 -25.96
N GLY A 264 -4.11 -4.80 -25.39
CA GLY A 264 -3.12 -3.77 -25.64
C GLY A 264 -1.78 -4.36 -26.01
N THR A 265 -0.75 -3.53 -25.90
CA THR A 265 0.63 -3.95 -26.14
C THR A 265 1.45 -4.02 -24.85
N THR A 266 1.01 -3.32 -23.78
CA THR A 266 1.72 -3.25 -22.50
C THR A 266 0.77 -3.46 -21.33
N LEU A 267 1.00 -4.52 -20.57
CA LEU A 267 0.28 -4.85 -19.34
C LEU A 267 0.99 -4.21 -18.13
N TRP A 268 0.29 -3.40 -17.35
CA TRP A 268 0.82 -2.73 -16.17
C TRP A 268 0.31 -3.39 -14.89
N ILE A 269 1.21 -3.66 -13.94
CA ILE A 269 0.93 -4.29 -12.64
C ILE A 269 1.40 -3.35 -11.54
N GLU A 270 0.63 -3.00 -10.53
CA GLU A 270 -0.77 -3.33 -10.27
C GLU A 270 -1.73 -2.80 -11.37
N PRO A 271 -2.91 -3.41 -11.57
CA PRO A 271 -3.83 -3.07 -12.66
C PRO A 271 -4.62 -1.78 -12.38
N ALA A 272 -5.10 -1.10 -13.43
CA ALA A 272 -5.75 0.21 -13.33
C ALA A 272 -6.95 0.25 -12.36
N TRP A 273 -7.66 -0.86 -12.15
CA TRP A 273 -8.77 -0.90 -11.19
C TRP A 273 -8.33 -0.71 -9.73
N LYS A 274 -7.04 -0.84 -9.40
CA LYS A 274 -6.47 -0.54 -8.08
C LYS A 274 -6.49 0.95 -7.75
N MET A 275 -6.68 1.84 -8.74
CA MET A 275 -7.02 3.25 -8.49
C MET A 275 -8.27 3.39 -7.63
N LEU A 276 -9.24 2.48 -7.78
CA LEU A 276 -10.48 2.50 -7.00
C LEU A 276 -10.21 2.19 -5.52
N LEU A 277 -9.26 1.29 -5.26
CA LEU A 277 -8.95 0.82 -3.93
C LEU A 277 -8.01 1.77 -3.16
N SER A 278 -7.08 2.41 -3.87
CA SER A 278 -6.08 3.30 -3.26
C SER A 278 -6.60 4.72 -3.01
N ASN A 279 -7.80 5.03 -3.49
CA ASN A 279 -8.39 6.35 -3.37
C ASN A 279 -9.17 6.49 -2.05
N LYS A 280 -8.95 7.58 -1.31
CA LYS A 280 -9.60 7.77 0.00
C LYS A 280 -11.11 7.95 -0.07
N ALA A 281 -11.68 8.23 -1.25
CA ALA A 281 -13.13 8.20 -1.44
C ALA A 281 -13.74 6.81 -1.24
N LEU A 282 -12.93 5.74 -1.37
CA LEU A 282 -13.34 4.38 -1.02
C LEU A 282 -13.91 4.31 0.40
N LEU A 283 -13.34 5.04 1.36
CA LEU A 283 -13.76 5.01 2.76
C LEU A 283 -15.21 5.49 2.93
N ALA A 284 -15.60 6.55 2.21
CA ALA A 284 -16.96 7.06 2.23
C ALA A 284 -17.96 6.09 1.59
N ILE A 285 -17.54 5.42 0.51
CA ILE A 285 -18.37 4.43 -0.19
C ILE A 285 -18.51 3.16 0.64
N LEU A 286 -17.45 2.70 1.31
CA LEU A 286 -17.51 1.61 2.27
C LEU A 286 -18.50 1.92 3.40
N TRP A 287 -18.45 3.13 3.96
CA TRP A 287 -19.39 3.55 5.00
C TRP A 287 -20.84 3.60 4.51
N GLU A 288 -21.07 4.02 3.27
CA GLU A 288 -22.39 4.01 2.64
C GLU A 288 -22.95 2.59 2.47
N LEU A 289 -22.11 1.65 2.04
CA LEU A 289 -22.50 0.26 1.78
C LEU A 289 -22.65 -0.57 3.06
N TYR A 290 -21.83 -0.26 4.08
CA TYR A 290 -21.72 -1.00 5.33
C TYR A 290 -21.80 -0.05 6.54
N PRO A 291 -22.92 0.65 6.72
CA PRO A 291 -23.08 1.58 7.83
C PRO A 291 -22.96 0.84 9.17
N GLU A 292 -22.29 1.48 10.13
CA GLU A 292 -22.07 0.96 11.49
C GLU A 292 -21.21 -0.31 11.57
N HIS A 293 -20.53 -0.70 10.49
CA HIS A 293 -19.60 -1.84 10.54
C HIS A 293 -18.51 -1.64 11.60
N PRO A 294 -18.21 -2.64 12.45
CA PRO A 294 -17.29 -2.50 13.57
C PRO A 294 -15.86 -2.09 13.17
N ASN A 295 -15.41 -2.44 11.96
CA ASN A 295 -14.08 -2.10 11.46
C ASN A 295 -14.03 -0.81 10.64
N LEU A 296 -15.17 -0.16 10.39
CA LEU A 296 -15.22 1.10 9.64
C LEU A 296 -15.38 2.31 10.57
N LEU A 297 -15.06 3.47 10.00
CA LEU A 297 -15.27 4.79 10.57
C LEU A 297 -16.21 5.57 9.64
N PRO A 298 -17.15 6.37 10.19
CA PRO A 298 -17.93 7.31 9.39
C PRO A 298 -17.06 8.15 8.47
N ALA A 299 -17.41 8.20 7.19
CA ALA A 299 -16.63 8.91 6.18
C ALA A 299 -17.52 9.54 5.11
N TYR A 300 -17.18 10.75 4.67
CA TYR A 300 -17.99 11.57 3.77
C TYR A 300 -17.13 12.34 2.76
N LEU A 301 -17.69 12.66 1.59
CA LEU A 301 -17.02 13.44 0.54
C LEU A 301 -17.47 14.90 0.48
N ASP A 302 -18.66 15.20 1.02
CA ASP A 302 -19.31 16.51 0.97
C ASP A 302 -19.06 17.37 2.23
N GLY A 303 -18.06 17.01 3.03
CA GLY A 303 -17.66 17.72 4.24
C GLY A 303 -17.77 16.89 5.52
N PRO A 304 -17.41 17.47 6.67
CA PRO A 304 -17.33 16.72 7.94
C PRO A 304 -18.68 16.44 8.61
N ARG A 305 -19.79 16.97 8.08
CA ARG A 305 -21.16 16.77 8.58
C ARG A 305 -21.26 16.84 10.11
N GLU A 306 -21.84 15.81 10.76
CA GLU A 306 -21.97 15.69 12.20
C GLU A 306 -20.65 15.44 12.94
N LEU A 307 -19.62 14.92 12.25
CA LEU A 307 -18.31 14.57 12.84
C LEU A 307 -17.65 15.78 13.51
N ALA A 308 -17.79 16.96 12.89
CA ALA A 308 -17.28 18.22 13.45
C ALA A 308 -17.85 18.55 14.84
N ARG A 309 -19.01 18.00 15.22
CA ARG A 309 -19.65 18.24 16.52
C ARG A 309 -19.55 17.06 17.48
N THR A 310 -19.35 15.84 17.00
CA THR A 310 -19.35 14.62 17.81
C THR A 310 -17.94 14.22 18.22
N ASN A 311 -17.22 13.52 17.34
CA ASN A 311 -15.98 12.83 17.67
C ASN A 311 -14.75 13.47 17.02
N GLY A 312 -14.94 14.56 16.27
CA GLY A 312 -13.88 15.15 15.46
C GLY A 312 -13.71 14.39 14.14
N TYR A 313 -12.88 14.95 13.26
CA TYR A 313 -12.66 14.37 11.94
C TYR A 313 -11.23 14.61 11.44
N VAL A 314 -10.85 13.78 10.48
CA VAL A 314 -9.63 13.91 9.69
C VAL A 314 -10.04 14.22 8.26
N ALA A 315 -9.54 15.33 7.71
CA ALA A 315 -9.67 15.64 6.29
C ALA A 315 -8.43 15.14 5.55
N LYS A 316 -8.64 14.27 4.55
CA LYS A 316 -7.58 13.61 3.79
C LYS A 316 -7.75 13.89 2.29
N PRO A 317 -6.73 14.40 1.57
CA PRO A 317 -6.80 14.56 0.12
C PRO A 317 -7.03 13.20 -0.56
N LEU A 318 -7.91 13.11 -1.56
CA LEU A 318 -8.30 11.82 -2.16
C LEU A 318 -7.12 10.96 -2.64
N LEU A 319 -6.07 11.63 -3.16
CA LEU A 319 -4.87 11.02 -3.74
C LEU A 319 -3.60 11.25 -2.89
N GLY A 320 -3.74 11.67 -1.63
CA GLY A 320 -2.60 11.89 -0.73
C GLY A 320 -1.91 10.59 -0.32
N ARG A 321 -0.61 10.65 0.00
CA ARG A 321 0.22 9.50 0.46
C ARG A 321 0.98 9.90 1.73
N GLU A 322 1.34 8.92 2.57
CA GLU A 322 2.21 9.12 3.76
C GLU A 322 1.80 10.28 4.68
N GLY A 323 0.49 10.46 4.89
CA GLY A 323 -0.04 11.55 5.71
C GLY A 323 0.05 12.95 5.06
N ALA A 324 0.57 13.08 3.84
CA ALA A 324 0.68 14.35 3.14
C ALA A 324 -0.71 15.00 2.95
N GLY A 325 -0.81 16.26 3.39
CA GLY A 325 -2.04 17.05 3.31
C GLY A 325 -3.13 16.64 4.31
N VAL A 326 -2.89 15.67 5.19
CA VAL A 326 -3.85 15.26 6.23
C VAL A 326 -3.97 16.35 7.31
N THR A 327 -5.20 16.69 7.69
CA THR A 327 -5.46 17.63 8.80
C THR A 327 -6.43 17.03 9.80
N ILE A 328 -6.14 17.19 11.09
CA ILE A 328 -6.96 16.71 12.20
C ILE A 328 -7.76 17.87 12.78
N HIS A 329 -9.05 17.63 13.02
CA HIS A 329 -9.99 18.59 13.57
C HIS A 329 -10.69 17.98 14.79
N GLU A 330 -10.46 18.59 15.94
CA GLU A 330 -11.03 18.15 17.22
C GLU A 330 -12.56 18.34 17.28
N PRO A 331 -13.27 17.58 18.13
CA PRO A 331 -14.69 17.80 18.41
C PRO A 331 -15.02 19.26 18.74
N GLY A 332 -16.05 19.80 18.10
CA GLY A 332 -16.53 21.16 18.34
C GLY A 332 -15.74 22.25 17.60
N ALA A 333 -14.70 21.90 16.84
CA ALA A 333 -14.07 22.82 15.91
C ALA A 333 -15.06 23.28 14.83
N ALA A 334 -14.86 24.49 14.30
CA ALA A 334 -15.63 24.95 13.16
C ALA A 334 -15.39 24.00 11.97
N PRO A 335 -16.43 23.48 11.30
CA PRO A 335 -16.25 22.59 10.17
C PRO A 335 -15.52 23.34 9.05
N VAL A 336 -14.45 22.73 8.54
CA VAL A 336 -13.66 23.25 7.43
C VAL A 336 -13.86 22.31 6.25
N VAL A 337 -14.38 22.85 5.15
CA VAL A 337 -14.42 22.17 3.87
C VAL A 337 -13.28 22.73 3.03
N ARG A 338 -12.38 21.85 2.57
CA ARG A 338 -11.23 22.22 1.74
C ARG A 338 -11.66 22.41 0.28
N GLU A 339 -10.93 23.28 -0.43
CA GLU A 339 -11.15 23.51 -1.87
C GLU A 339 -10.73 22.30 -2.70
N GLU A 340 -9.65 21.62 -2.31
CA GLU A 340 -9.26 20.33 -2.89
C GLU A 340 -10.23 19.21 -2.45
N ALA A 341 -10.46 18.24 -3.33
CA ALA A 341 -11.30 17.09 -3.04
C ALA A 341 -10.70 16.27 -1.88
N CYS A 342 -11.51 16.00 -0.86
CA CYS A 342 -11.10 15.30 0.34
C CYS A 342 -12.15 14.28 0.78
N CYS A 343 -11.67 13.22 1.45
CA CYS A 343 -12.48 12.40 2.33
C CYS A 343 -12.40 12.97 3.75
N TYR A 344 -13.55 13.15 4.39
CA TYR A 344 -13.70 13.55 5.78
C TYR A 344 -14.10 12.32 6.59
N GLN A 345 -13.16 11.74 7.33
CA GLN A 345 -13.36 10.53 8.12
C GLN A 345 -13.41 10.86 9.60
N GLU A 346 -14.21 10.15 10.39
CA GLU A 346 -14.24 10.26 11.84
C GLU A 346 -12.83 10.12 12.43
N LEU A 347 -12.50 10.98 13.38
CA LEU A 347 -11.21 10.90 14.07
C LEU A 347 -11.16 9.66 14.96
N ALA A 348 -10.27 8.74 14.62
CA ALA A 348 -9.84 7.66 15.50
C ALA A 348 -8.46 8.02 16.09
N PRO A 349 -8.38 8.45 17.36
CA PRO A 349 -7.09 8.70 17.99
C PRO A 349 -6.23 7.45 17.95
N LEU A 350 -5.03 7.56 17.37
CA LEU A 350 -4.08 6.46 17.35
C LEU A 350 -3.73 6.02 18.78
N PRO A 351 -3.65 4.71 19.05
CA PRO A 351 -3.30 4.22 20.38
C PRO A 351 -1.89 4.66 20.77
N SER A 352 -1.76 5.06 22.04
CA SER A 352 -0.51 5.58 22.59
C SER A 352 0.10 4.56 23.54
N PHE A 353 1.28 4.07 23.19
CA PHE A 353 2.08 3.17 24.02
C PHE A 353 3.40 3.87 24.37
N ASP A 354 3.59 4.16 25.66
CA ASP A 354 4.73 4.94 26.16
C ASP A 354 4.93 6.30 25.45
N GLY A 355 3.84 6.91 25.00
CA GLY A 355 3.85 8.18 24.26
C GLY A 355 4.08 8.05 22.74
N ASN A 356 4.20 6.83 22.22
CA ASN A 356 4.30 6.56 20.78
C ASN A 356 2.94 6.17 20.23
N ARG A 357 2.56 6.78 19.10
CA ARG A 357 1.29 6.53 18.43
C ARG A 357 1.46 5.50 17.33
N VAL A 358 0.57 4.52 17.28
CA VAL A 358 0.79 3.31 16.47
C VAL A 358 -0.24 3.16 15.36
N VAL A 359 0.25 2.76 14.18
CA VAL A 359 -0.56 2.25 13.06
C VAL A 359 -0.06 0.86 12.70
N LEU A 360 -0.99 -0.05 12.46
CA LEU A 360 -0.71 -1.38 11.92
C LEU A 360 -0.80 -1.34 10.39
N GLY A 361 0.26 -1.77 9.71
CA GLY A 361 0.26 -2.02 8.26
C GLY A 361 -0.01 -3.50 8.00
N ALA A 362 -1.26 -3.86 7.76
CA ALA A 362 -1.66 -5.25 7.54
C ALA A 362 -1.70 -5.57 6.04
N TRP A 363 -0.94 -6.57 5.63
CA TRP A 363 -0.71 -6.91 4.24
C TRP A 363 -1.69 -7.94 3.70
N VAL A 364 -2.08 -7.75 2.44
CA VAL A 364 -2.85 -8.69 1.63
C VAL A 364 -1.99 -9.10 0.45
N VAL A 365 -1.95 -10.39 0.16
CA VAL A 365 -1.37 -10.94 -1.08
C VAL A 365 -2.47 -11.71 -1.79
N GLU A 366 -2.74 -11.34 -3.05
CA GLU A 366 -3.97 -11.67 -3.77
C GLU A 366 -5.24 -11.28 -2.98
N ASP A 367 -5.88 -12.27 -2.36
CA ASP A 367 -7.15 -12.15 -1.63
C ASP A 367 -7.03 -12.58 -0.16
N GLU A 368 -5.81 -12.91 0.30
CA GLU A 368 -5.57 -13.48 1.62
C GLU A 368 -4.63 -12.59 2.44
N SER A 369 -4.87 -12.58 3.74
CA SER A 369 -4.02 -11.85 4.67
C SER A 369 -2.62 -12.50 4.78
N ALA A 370 -1.57 -11.68 4.83
CA ALA A 370 -0.21 -12.16 4.56
C ALA A 370 0.84 -11.76 5.60
N GLY A 371 0.66 -10.65 6.32
CA GLY A 371 1.58 -10.28 7.38
C GLY A 371 1.34 -8.88 7.93
N LEU A 372 2.18 -8.49 8.88
CA LEU A 372 2.03 -7.27 9.65
C LEU A 372 3.32 -6.45 9.74
N GLY A 373 3.21 -5.16 9.47
CA GLY A 373 4.19 -4.14 9.85
C GLY A 373 3.62 -3.19 10.90
N ILE A 374 4.50 -2.54 11.68
CA ILE A 374 4.09 -1.60 12.74
C ILE A 374 4.85 -0.30 12.60
N ARG A 375 4.11 0.80 12.56
CA ARG A 375 4.64 2.16 12.43
C ARG A 375 4.38 2.94 13.71
N GLU A 376 5.42 3.50 14.31
CA GLU A 376 5.33 4.42 15.46
C GLU A 376 5.64 5.85 15.07
N SER A 377 4.74 6.78 15.43
CA SER A 377 4.98 8.22 15.33
C SER A 377 5.03 8.87 16.72
N SER A 378 5.87 9.89 16.87
CA SER A 378 5.79 10.80 18.01
C SER A 378 4.62 11.79 17.90
N GLY A 379 4.14 12.01 16.68
CA GLY A 379 3.06 12.94 16.34
C GLY A 379 1.70 12.24 16.25
N PRO A 380 0.61 13.03 16.08
CA PRO A 380 -0.74 12.51 15.87
C PRO A 380 -0.96 11.82 14.52
N ILE A 381 -0.08 12.07 13.55
CA ILE A 381 -0.14 11.54 12.20
C ILE A 381 1.11 10.69 11.99
N THR A 382 0.92 9.53 11.37
CA THR A 382 2.02 8.70 10.87
C THR A 382 2.50 9.34 9.58
N ASP A 383 3.70 9.90 9.60
CA ASP A 383 4.36 10.61 8.50
C ASP A 383 5.68 9.92 8.12
N GLU A 384 6.48 10.55 7.25
CA GLU A 384 7.79 10.08 6.80
C GLU A 384 8.80 9.84 7.95
N TYR A 385 8.56 10.43 9.14
CA TYR A 385 9.42 10.27 10.32
C TYR A 385 8.97 9.14 11.24
N ALA A 386 7.89 8.43 10.90
CA ALA A 386 7.46 7.28 11.66
C ALA A 386 8.51 6.16 11.55
N ARG A 387 8.70 5.46 12.67
CA ARG A 387 9.65 4.36 12.80
C ARG A 387 8.96 3.04 12.52
N PHE A 388 9.66 2.09 11.92
CA PHE A 388 9.22 0.70 11.83
C PHE A 388 9.70 -0.08 13.05
N LEU A 389 8.81 -0.80 13.71
CA LEU A 389 9.14 -1.65 14.85
C LEU A 389 8.75 -3.11 14.60
N PRO A 390 9.55 -4.07 15.08
CA PRO A 390 9.24 -5.47 14.90
C PRO A 390 8.11 -5.94 15.83
N HIS A 391 7.47 -7.03 15.44
CA HIS A 391 6.49 -7.74 16.26
C HIS A 391 6.82 -9.23 16.44
N VAL A 392 6.18 -9.84 17.42
CA VAL A 392 6.30 -11.27 17.75
C VAL A 392 4.97 -11.79 18.30
N ILE A 393 4.68 -13.06 18.05
CA ILE A 393 3.58 -13.81 18.63
C ILE A 393 4.13 -14.63 19.81
N LEU A 394 3.58 -14.42 21.01
CA LEU A 394 4.04 -15.03 22.28
C LEU A 394 2.95 -15.77 23.05
#